data_AF-X1MY62-F1
#
_entry.id   AF-X1MY62-F1
#
_cell.length_a   1.000
_cell.length_b   1.000
_cell.length_c   1.000
_cell.angle_alpha   90.00
_cell.angle_beta   90.00
_cell.angle_gamma   90.00
#
_symmetry.space_group_name_H-M   'P 1'
#
loop_
_entity.id
_entity.type
_entity.pdbx_description
1 polymer ?
#
loop_
_entity_poly.entity_id
_entity_poly.type
_entity_poly.pdbx_seq_one_letter_code
_entity_poly.pdbx_strand_id
1 'polypeptide(L)'
;MEISWLGHSCFRIRGSHATIITDPYPPSLGYSLGKPTARIVTVSHQHLGHSYVQGISGGPRLVNGPGEYEISGVLIIGIATFHDREKGRKRGKNTVYLMEVDEVSVCHLGDLGHVLTAEQVEELGDVDVLLLPVGGVSTINASMAAEVVRQLEPKVVVPMHYKTE
;
A
#
# COMPACT_ATOMS: atom_id res chain seq x y z
N MET A 1 -13.51 -7.89 8.84
CA MET A 1 -12.79 -7.00 7.92
C MET A 1 -13.55 -6.76 6.60
N GLU A 2 -13.52 -5.53 6.08
CA GLU A 2 -13.94 -5.13 4.72
C GLU A 2 -12.83 -4.33 4.04
N ILE A 3 -12.57 -4.59 2.74
CA ILE A 3 -11.63 -3.82 1.92
C ILE A 3 -12.39 -3.18 0.76
N SER A 4 -12.38 -1.84 0.67
CA SER A 4 -12.94 -1.09 -0.46
C SER A 4 -11.82 -0.42 -1.25
N TRP A 5 -11.76 -0.62 -2.57
CA TRP A 5 -10.92 0.20 -3.44
C TRP A 5 -11.56 1.57 -3.64
N LEU A 6 -10.81 2.63 -3.37
CA LEU A 6 -11.29 4.01 -3.54
C LEU A 6 -10.83 4.61 -4.88
N GLY A 7 -9.82 4.02 -5.52
CA GLY A 7 -9.21 4.50 -6.76
C GLY A 7 -7.69 4.49 -6.64
N HIS A 8 -6.98 4.50 -7.77
CA HIS A 8 -5.52 4.56 -7.80
C HIS A 8 -4.87 3.48 -6.90
N SER A 9 -3.99 3.86 -5.97
CA SER A 9 -3.43 3.00 -4.90
C SER A 9 -4.14 3.12 -3.55
N CYS A 10 -5.32 3.75 -3.50
CA CYS A 10 -6.03 4.05 -2.27
C CYS A 10 -7.08 3.00 -1.94
N PHE A 11 -6.96 2.42 -0.74
CA PHE A 11 -7.89 1.44 -0.21
C PHE A 11 -8.37 1.88 1.17
N ARG A 12 -9.62 1.56 1.46
CA ARG A 12 -10.17 1.60 2.81
C ARG A 12 -10.23 0.18 3.36
N ILE A 13 -9.49 -0.07 4.43
CA ILE A 13 -9.49 -1.34 5.14
C ILE A 13 -10.18 -1.10 6.49
N ARG A 14 -11.39 -1.63 6.64
CA ARG A 14 -12.18 -1.52 7.87
C ARG A 14 -12.09 -2.83 8.66
N GLY A 15 -11.39 -2.78 9.78
CA GLY A 15 -11.40 -3.84 10.80
C GLY A 15 -12.38 -3.54 11.92
N SER A 16 -12.41 -4.43 12.90
CA SER A 16 -13.19 -4.29 14.14
C SER A 16 -12.73 -3.11 15.01
N HIS A 17 -11.42 -2.84 15.05
CA HIS A 17 -10.81 -1.83 15.95
C HIS A 17 -10.45 -0.51 15.27
N ALA A 18 -10.16 -0.52 13.97
CA ALA A 18 -9.70 0.65 13.25
C ALA A 18 -10.12 0.61 11.77
N THR A 19 -10.20 1.80 11.17
CA THR A 19 -10.22 1.96 9.71
C THR A 19 -8.89 2.55 9.26
N ILE A 20 -8.29 1.92 8.26
CA ILE A 20 -7.03 2.31 7.62
C ILE A 20 -7.35 2.85 6.22
N ILE A 21 -6.69 3.93 5.83
CA ILE A 21 -6.65 4.40 4.44
C ILE A 21 -5.21 4.35 3.94
N THR A 22 -4.98 3.69 2.81
CA THR A 22 -3.66 3.65 2.15
C THR A 22 -3.57 4.74 1.09
N ASP A 23 -2.40 5.34 0.89
CA ASP A 23 -2.04 6.24 -0.22
C ASP A 23 -3.17 7.18 -0.71
N PRO A 24 -3.73 8.05 0.16
CA PRO A 24 -4.79 8.95 -0.25
C PRO A 24 -4.30 9.94 -1.30
N TYR A 25 -5.17 10.29 -2.24
CA TYR A 25 -4.83 11.13 -3.40
C TYR A 25 -5.71 12.38 -3.49
N PRO A 26 -5.24 13.45 -4.15
CA PRO A 26 -6.03 14.66 -4.34
C PRO A 26 -7.14 14.44 -5.40
N PRO A 27 -8.28 15.14 -5.30
CA PRO A 27 -9.36 15.05 -6.29
C PRO A 27 -8.94 15.35 -7.74
N SER A 28 -7.82 16.05 -7.95
CA SER A 28 -7.30 16.39 -9.28
C SER A 28 -6.87 15.19 -10.11
N LEU A 29 -6.76 13.99 -9.53
CA LEU A 29 -6.47 12.75 -10.25
C LEU A 29 -7.69 12.12 -10.93
N GLY A 30 -8.87 12.74 -10.85
CA GLY A 30 -10.08 12.27 -11.54
C GLY A 30 -10.89 11.22 -10.78
N TYR A 31 -10.38 10.73 -9.64
CA TYR A 31 -11.10 9.83 -8.75
C TYR A 31 -11.89 10.61 -7.68
N SER A 32 -13.02 10.05 -7.25
CA SER A 32 -13.81 10.59 -6.14
C SER A 32 -13.47 9.90 -4.82
N LEU A 33 -12.57 10.51 -4.04
CA LEU A 33 -12.23 9.99 -2.70
C LEU A 33 -13.35 10.21 -1.68
N GLY A 34 -14.24 11.19 -1.91
CA GLY A 34 -15.21 11.64 -0.91
C GLY A 34 -14.54 12.34 0.27
N LYS A 35 -15.01 12.06 1.50
CA LYS A 35 -14.39 12.49 2.76
C LYS A 35 -14.29 11.30 3.71
N PRO A 36 -13.39 10.34 3.45
CA PRO A 36 -13.27 9.16 4.27
C PRO A 36 -12.75 9.55 5.66
N THR A 37 -13.29 8.89 6.68
CA THR A 37 -12.82 8.99 8.07
C THR A 37 -11.99 7.76 8.39
N ALA A 38 -10.80 7.95 8.93
CA ALA A 38 -9.89 6.85 9.27
C ALA A 38 -9.18 7.12 10.60
N ARG A 39 -8.77 6.05 11.27
CA ARG A 39 -7.91 6.14 12.45
C ARG A 39 -6.43 6.08 12.08
N ILE A 40 -6.11 5.42 10.98
CA ILE A 40 -4.75 5.20 10.50
C ILE A 40 -4.70 5.60 9.03
N VAL A 41 -3.63 6.29 8.63
CA VAL A 41 -3.30 6.52 7.22
C VAL A 41 -1.89 6.02 6.98
N THR A 42 -1.73 5.14 5.98
CA THR A 42 -0.41 4.74 5.49
C THR A 42 -0.08 5.49 4.21
N VAL A 43 1.17 5.96 4.07
CA VAL A 43 1.68 6.65 2.88
C VAL A 43 2.97 5.98 2.47
N SER A 44 2.92 5.21 1.38
CA SER A 44 4.05 4.42 0.87
C SER A 44 5.25 5.29 0.48
N HIS A 45 5.00 6.49 -0.03
CA HIS A 45 6.03 7.46 -0.37
C HIS A 45 5.44 8.88 -0.51
N GLN A 46 6.31 9.88 -0.39
CA GLN A 46 5.91 11.28 -0.56
C GLN A 46 5.78 11.61 -2.06
N HIS A 47 4.55 11.59 -2.56
CA HIS A 47 4.23 11.94 -3.94
C HIS A 47 2.83 12.56 -4.02
N LEU A 48 2.65 13.54 -4.90
CA LEU A 48 1.41 14.31 -5.01
C LEU A 48 0.16 13.43 -5.20
N GLY A 49 0.31 12.28 -5.86
CA GLY A 49 -0.78 11.33 -6.09
C GLY A 49 -1.03 10.30 -4.98
N HIS A 50 -0.26 10.32 -3.89
CA HIS A 50 -0.27 9.25 -2.87
C HIS A 50 -0.27 9.78 -1.43
N SER A 51 -0.01 11.07 -1.21
CA SER A 51 0.21 11.63 0.14
C SER A 51 -0.80 12.70 0.55
N TYR A 52 -2.03 12.68 0.02
CA TYR A 52 -3.11 13.65 0.31
C TYR A 52 -3.82 13.37 1.64
N VAL A 53 -3.06 13.35 2.74
CA VAL A 53 -3.55 13.04 4.09
C VAL A 53 -4.60 14.05 4.57
N GLN A 54 -4.51 15.31 4.13
CA GLN A 54 -5.49 16.37 4.44
C GLN A 54 -6.90 16.08 3.90
N GLY A 55 -7.05 15.13 2.97
CA GLY A 55 -8.34 14.65 2.51
C GLY A 55 -9.05 13.71 3.48
N ILE A 56 -8.37 13.27 4.55
CA ILE A 56 -8.83 12.25 5.47
C ILE A 56 -9.28 12.88 6.79
N SER A 57 -10.50 12.56 7.20
CA SER A 57 -11.09 13.03 8.47
C SER A 57 -10.77 12.08 9.63
N GLY A 58 -11.00 12.54 10.86
CA GLY A 58 -10.89 11.70 12.07
C GLY A 58 -9.58 11.83 12.86
N GLY A 59 -8.67 12.73 12.45
CA GLY A 59 -7.37 12.91 13.11
C GLY A 59 -6.54 11.62 13.09
N PRO A 60 -6.26 11.06 11.89
CA PRO A 60 -5.59 9.78 11.78
C PRO A 60 -4.14 9.85 12.28
N ARG A 61 -3.63 8.72 12.76
CA ARG A 61 -2.20 8.51 12.94
C ARG A 61 -1.58 8.21 11.58
N LEU A 62 -0.58 8.99 11.20
CA LEU A 62 0.14 8.83 9.94
C LEU A 62 1.30 7.85 10.13
N VAL A 63 1.39 6.86 9.23
CA VAL A 63 2.51 5.95 9.07
C VAL A 63 3.10 6.18 7.67
N ASN A 64 4.33 6.68 7.59
CA ASN A 64 4.91 7.16 6.32
C ASN A 64 6.42 6.85 6.19
N GLY A 65 6.88 5.80 6.86
CA GLY A 65 8.19 5.22 6.64
C GLY A 65 8.26 3.75 7.07
N PRO A 66 9.43 3.12 6.91
CA PRO A 66 9.69 1.78 7.39
C PRO A 66 9.74 1.71 8.93
N GLY A 67 9.45 0.53 9.46
CA GLY A 67 9.45 0.24 10.90
C GLY A 67 8.21 -0.53 11.33
N GLU A 68 8.17 -0.90 12.61
CA GLU A 68 7.04 -1.58 13.22
C GLU A 68 6.18 -0.58 14.00
N TYR A 69 4.86 -0.71 13.85
CA TYR A 69 3.88 0.16 14.48
C TYR A 69 2.73 -0.68 15.02
N GLU A 70 2.24 -0.31 16.21
CA GLU A 70 0.99 -0.83 16.75
C GLU A 70 0.06 0.35 17.03
N ILE A 71 -1.08 0.41 16.33
CA ILE A 71 -2.03 1.52 16.44
C ILE A 71 -3.43 0.96 16.56
N SER A 72 -4.11 1.22 17.69
CA SER A 72 -5.49 0.78 17.90
C SER A 72 -5.68 -0.73 17.67
N GLY A 73 -4.72 -1.55 18.11
CA GLY A 73 -4.76 -3.01 17.96
C GLY A 73 -4.44 -3.53 16.56
N VAL A 74 -4.01 -2.67 15.63
CA VAL A 74 -3.50 -3.07 14.31
C VAL A 74 -1.98 -3.06 14.34
N LEU A 75 -1.37 -4.20 14.02
CA LEU A 75 0.07 -4.32 13.77
C LEU A 75 0.36 -3.91 12.33
N ILE A 76 1.37 -3.07 12.14
CA ILE A 76 1.80 -2.58 10.82
C ILE A 76 3.32 -2.70 10.73
N ILE A 77 3.79 -3.43 9.72
CA ILE A 77 5.21 -3.56 9.39
C ILE A 77 5.45 -2.80 8.08
N GLY A 78 6.27 -1.76 8.14
CA GLY A 78 6.73 -0.99 6.99
C GLY A 78 8.11 -1.45 6.54
N ILE A 79 8.23 -1.94 5.31
CA ILE A 79 9.49 -2.46 4.75
C ILE A 79 10.02 -1.52 3.68
N ALA A 80 11.31 -1.19 3.78
CA ALA A 80 11.98 -0.30 2.85
C ALA A 80 12.14 -0.96 1.47
N THR A 81 11.59 -0.30 0.44
CA THR A 81 11.71 -0.70 -0.96
C THR A 81 11.98 0.54 -1.83
N PHE A 82 12.01 0.37 -3.15
CA PHE A 82 12.26 1.46 -4.08
C PHE A 82 11.19 1.53 -5.16
N HIS A 83 10.92 2.76 -5.62
CA HIS A 83 10.00 3.04 -6.72
C HIS A 83 10.68 2.82 -8.10
N ASP A 84 11.89 2.29 -8.14
CA ASP A 84 12.62 1.92 -9.35
C ASP A 84 13.55 0.72 -9.12
N ARG A 85 14.18 0.24 -10.19
CA ARG A 85 15.17 -0.85 -10.16
C ARG A 85 16.59 -0.39 -9.85
N GLU A 86 16.79 0.89 -9.59
CA GLU A 86 18.08 1.56 -9.42
C GLU A 86 18.24 2.10 -8.00
N LYS A 87 17.65 1.42 -7.01
CA LYS A 87 17.73 1.76 -5.58
C LYS A 87 17.24 3.18 -5.29
N GLY A 88 16.18 3.60 -5.96
CA GLY A 88 15.52 4.89 -5.78
C GLY A 88 16.23 6.06 -6.46
N ARG A 89 17.25 5.81 -7.30
CA ARG A 89 18.00 6.87 -7.98
C ARG A 89 17.17 7.66 -9.00
N LYS A 90 16.12 7.05 -9.56
CA LYS A 90 15.27 7.67 -10.58
C LYS A 90 13.95 8.19 -10.02
N ARG A 91 13.36 7.47 -9.08
CA ARG A 91 11.97 7.68 -8.60
C ARG A 91 11.84 7.74 -7.09
N GLY A 92 12.93 7.49 -6.36
CA GLY A 92 12.96 7.58 -4.91
C GLY A 92 12.58 6.30 -4.19
N LYS A 93 12.34 6.45 -2.89
CA LYS A 93 12.03 5.36 -1.97
C LYS A 93 10.55 5.00 -2.05
N ASN A 94 10.25 3.78 -1.65
CA ASN A 94 8.90 3.27 -1.43
C ASN A 94 8.87 2.51 -0.09
N THR A 95 7.73 2.44 0.55
CA THR A 95 7.50 1.60 1.72
C THR A 95 6.34 0.68 1.44
N VAL A 96 6.60 -0.63 1.54
CA VAL A 96 5.58 -1.66 1.54
C VAL A 96 5.02 -1.75 2.95
N TYR A 97 3.71 -1.87 3.09
CA TYR A 97 3.05 -2.04 4.40
C TYR A 97 2.33 -3.37 4.49
N LEU A 98 2.75 -4.21 5.42
CA LEU A 98 1.98 -5.35 5.90
C LEU A 98 1.13 -4.88 7.09
N MET A 99 -0.17 -5.10 7.04
CA MET A 99 -1.12 -4.68 8.07
C MET A 99 -1.91 -5.90 8.52
N GLU A 100 -1.84 -6.25 9.80
CA GLU A 100 -2.65 -7.32 10.39
C GLU A 100 -3.97 -6.72 10.90
N VAL A 101 -5.08 -7.10 10.28
CA VAL A 101 -6.41 -6.58 10.59
C VAL A 101 -7.40 -7.72 10.72
N ASP A 102 -7.99 -7.87 11.91
CA ASP A 102 -8.90 -8.98 12.24
C ASP A 102 -8.28 -10.36 11.89
N GLU A 103 -7.01 -10.59 12.28
CA GLU A 103 -6.24 -11.82 12.01
C GLU A 103 -5.96 -12.10 10.51
N VAL A 104 -6.12 -11.09 9.65
CA VAL A 104 -5.81 -11.18 8.22
C VAL A 104 -4.67 -10.25 7.86
N SER A 105 -3.64 -10.80 7.22
CA SER A 105 -2.46 -10.06 6.76
C SER A 105 -2.70 -9.41 5.39
N VAL A 106 -2.83 -8.08 5.36
CA VAL A 106 -3.02 -7.28 4.15
C VAL A 106 -1.74 -6.55 3.79
N CYS A 107 -1.14 -6.89 2.65
CA CYS A 107 0.09 -6.27 2.15
C CYS A 107 -0.21 -5.25 1.04
N HIS A 108 0.11 -3.99 1.29
CA HIS A 108 0.06 -2.90 0.29
C HIS A 108 1.46 -2.60 -0.21
N LEU A 109 1.70 -2.84 -1.50
CA LEU A 109 3.05 -2.72 -2.07
C LEU A 109 3.47 -1.28 -2.42
N GLY A 110 2.61 -0.29 -2.21
CA GLY A 110 2.85 1.08 -2.68
C GLY A 110 3.10 1.10 -4.19
N ASP A 111 4.09 1.86 -4.60
CA ASP A 111 4.52 1.98 -5.99
C ASP A 111 5.80 1.18 -6.25
N LEU A 112 5.84 -0.07 -5.79
CA LEU A 112 6.99 -0.95 -5.96
C LEU A 112 7.54 -0.93 -7.40
N GLY A 113 8.86 -0.75 -7.53
CA GLY A 113 9.56 -0.63 -8.82
C GLY A 113 10.47 -1.83 -9.17
N HIS A 114 10.60 -2.79 -8.27
CA HIS A 114 11.45 -3.99 -8.41
C HIS A 114 10.73 -5.23 -7.86
N VAL A 115 11.21 -6.44 -8.17
CA VAL A 115 10.78 -7.65 -7.45
C VAL A 115 11.39 -7.64 -6.05
N LEU A 116 10.76 -8.32 -5.08
CA LEU A 116 11.23 -8.30 -3.70
C LEU A 116 12.55 -9.08 -3.56
N THR A 117 13.41 -8.67 -2.64
CA THR A 117 14.58 -9.47 -2.26
C THR A 117 14.15 -10.62 -1.34
N ALA A 118 15.00 -11.65 -1.18
CA ALA A 118 14.71 -12.74 -0.24
C ALA A 118 14.50 -12.23 1.19
N GLU A 119 15.32 -11.25 1.62
CA GLU A 119 15.19 -10.58 2.93
C GLU A 119 13.84 -9.87 3.07
N GLN A 120 13.40 -9.13 2.05
CA GLN A 120 12.08 -8.46 2.08
C GLN A 120 10.91 -9.45 2.09
N VAL A 121 11.06 -10.61 1.43
CA VAL A 121 10.05 -11.68 1.47
C VAL A 121 9.99 -12.31 2.86
N GLU A 122 11.15 -12.57 3.47
CA GLU A 122 11.25 -13.10 4.84
C GLU A 122 10.66 -12.12 5.87
N GLU A 123 10.96 -10.83 5.76
CA GLU A 123 10.38 -9.78 6.63
C GLU A 123 8.86 -9.65 6.48
N LEU A 124 8.31 -9.86 5.27
CA LEU A 124 6.87 -9.83 5.03
C LEU A 124 6.14 -11.05 5.60
N GLY A 125 6.79 -12.20 5.66
CA GLY A 125 6.16 -13.45 6.11
C GLY A 125 4.89 -13.78 5.32
N ASP A 126 3.86 -14.23 6.03
CA ASP A 126 2.59 -14.66 5.44
C ASP A 126 1.72 -13.47 5.01
N VAL A 127 1.29 -13.49 3.74
CA VAL A 127 0.39 -12.49 3.16
C VAL A 127 -0.92 -13.14 2.74
N ASP A 128 -2.05 -12.75 3.32
CA ASP A 128 -3.36 -13.25 2.90
C ASP A 128 -3.90 -12.49 1.69
N VAL A 129 -3.82 -11.15 1.74
CA VAL A 129 -4.34 -10.26 0.70
C VAL A 129 -3.23 -9.35 0.21
N LEU A 130 -2.90 -9.43 -1.08
CA LEU A 130 -1.88 -8.60 -1.72
C LEU A 130 -2.51 -7.51 -2.58
N LEU A 131 -2.24 -6.25 -2.26
CA LEU A 131 -2.60 -5.09 -3.07
C LEU A 131 -1.38 -4.70 -3.94
N LEU A 132 -1.49 -4.93 -5.24
CA LEU A 132 -0.35 -5.06 -6.16
C LEU A 132 -0.40 -4.04 -7.30
N PRO A 133 0.58 -3.12 -7.45
CA PRO A 133 0.59 -2.20 -8.58
C PRO A 133 0.92 -2.94 -9.88
N VAL A 134 0.17 -2.67 -10.96
CA VAL A 134 0.37 -3.34 -12.26
C VAL A 134 0.44 -2.38 -13.47
N GLY A 135 0.67 -1.09 -13.23
CA GLY A 135 0.67 -0.06 -14.27
C GLY A 135 1.83 -0.10 -15.26
N GLY A 136 2.98 -0.69 -14.90
CA GLY A 136 4.12 -0.96 -15.79
C GLY A 136 4.89 0.25 -16.35
N VAL A 137 4.34 1.47 -16.25
CA VAL A 137 5.03 2.71 -16.61
C VAL A 137 5.78 3.24 -15.40
N SER A 138 5.04 3.42 -14.30
CA SER A 138 5.59 4.00 -13.08
C SER A 138 6.03 2.98 -12.04
N THR A 139 5.42 1.81 -12.07
CA THR A 139 5.62 0.71 -11.12
C THR A 139 6.10 -0.53 -11.85
N ILE A 140 6.15 -1.68 -11.16
CA ILE A 140 6.35 -2.98 -11.80
C ILE A 140 5.32 -3.24 -12.93
N ASN A 141 5.76 -4.00 -13.93
CA ASN A 141 4.92 -4.47 -15.03
C ASN A 141 4.29 -5.83 -14.70
N ALA A 142 3.42 -6.34 -15.57
CA ALA A 142 2.69 -7.59 -15.35
C ALA A 142 3.61 -8.82 -15.08
N SER A 143 4.76 -8.93 -15.75
CA SER A 143 5.66 -10.07 -15.55
C SER A 143 6.34 -10.05 -14.19
N MET A 144 6.78 -8.87 -13.74
CA MET A 144 7.31 -8.69 -12.38
C MET A 144 6.23 -8.83 -11.31
N ALA A 145 5.03 -8.31 -11.57
CA ALA A 145 3.89 -8.47 -10.67
C ALA A 145 3.58 -9.96 -10.45
N ALA A 146 3.58 -10.76 -11.51
CA ALA A 146 3.43 -12.21 -11.40
C ALA A 146 4.58 -12.88 -10.62
N GLU A 147 5.80 -12.35 -10.69
CA GLU A 147 6.92 -12.83 -9.86
C GLU A 147 6.70 -12.51 -8.40
N VAL A 148 6.28 -11.28 -8.05
CA VAL A 148 5.99 -10.90 -6.67
C VAL A 148 4.85 -11.75 -6.08
N VAL A 149 3.83 -12.08 -6.89
CA VAL A 149 2.77 -13.02 -6.47
C VAL A 149 3.34 -14.41 -6.18
N ARG A 150 4.30 -14.91 -6.96
CA ARG A 150 4.99 -16.17 -6.67
C ARG A 150 5.88 -16.10 -5.42
N GLN A 151 6.49 -14.95 -5.16
CA GLN A 151 7.36 -14.76 -3.99
C GLN A 151 6.58 -14.77 -2.68
N LEU A 152 5.36 -14.23 -2.66
CA LEU A 152 4.55 -14.05 -1.45
C LEU A 152 3.42 -15.08 -1.30
N GLU A 153 3.14 -15.86 -2.35
CA GLU A 153 2.08 -16.88 -2.41
C GLU A 153 0.74 -16.47 -1.75
N PRO A 154 0.20 -15.26 -2.04
CA PRO A 154 -0.97 -14.77 -1.32
C PRO A 154 -2.25 -15.51 -1.70
N LYS A 155 -3.19 -15.58 -0.77
CA LYS A 155 -4.51 -16.21 -1.01
C LYS A 155 -5.38 -15.38 -1.95
N VAL A 156 -5.26 -14.05 -1.89
CA VAL A 156 -6.01 -13.09 -2.71
C VAL A 156 -5.07 -12.03 -3.27
N VAL A 157 -5.22 -11.71 -4.55
CA VAL A 157 -4.48 -10.63 -5.23
C VAL A 157 -5.47 -9.59 -5.76
N VAL A 158 -5.25 -8.33 -5.41
CA VAL A 158 -6.01 -7.18 -5.90
C VAL A 158 -5.07 -6.25 -6.67
N PRO A 159 -5.16 -6.20 -8.02
CA PRO A 159 -4.34 -5.28 -8.80
C PRO A 159 -4.78 -3.83 -8.56
N MET A 160 -3.82 -2.91 -8.54
CA MET A 160 -4.01 -1.46 -8.38
C MET A 160 -3.07 -0.68 -9.29
N HIS A 161 -3.15 0.65 -9.27
CA HIS A 161 -2.25 1.56 -10.01
C HIS A 161 -2.07 1.19 -11.49
N TYR A 162 -3.18 1.03 -12.21
CA TYR A 162 -3.20 0.75 -13.64
C TYR A 162 -4.00 1.83 -14.36
N LYS A 163 -3.93 1.83 -15.70
CA LYS A 163 -4.71 2.74 -16.51
C LYS A 163 -6.21 2.55 -16.23
N THR A 164 -6.80 3.54 -15.58
CA THR A 164 -8.23 3.81 -15.56
C THR A 164 -8.55 4.75 -16.74
N GLU A 165 -9.83 4.89 -17.11
CA GLU A 165 -10.36 5.52 -18.34
C GLU A 165 -9.41 6.44 -19.16
#